data_AF-A0A2V5MF93-F1
#
_entry.id   AF-A0A2V5MF93-F1
#
_cell.length_a   1.000
_cell.length_b   1.000
_cell.length_c   1.000
_cell.angle_alpha   90.00
_cell.angle_beta   90.00
_cell.angle_gamma   90.00
#
_symmetry.space_group_name_H-M   'P 1'
#
loop_
_entity.id
_entity.type
_entity.pdbx_description
1 polymer ?
#
loop_
_entity_poly.entity_id
_entity_poly.type
_entity_poly.pdbx_seq_one_letter_code
_entity_poly.pdbx_strand_id
1 'polypeptide(L)'
;MAKSSPPPVERAFTLLELLVVIAIITILAAIAIPSLSSARERAKIVKDMSNLRQIGTATQMYMNDNNGVLPGSATATWMLQLEQSQKYLSTWRVLESPFDTRSTSELGNATTAVSYGINANVYDVNNAAISADKIRKPITFILFAPAQASTASVSFTGAGNSSPPGVKVLAAAST
;
A
#
# COMPACT_ATOMS: atom_id res chain seq x y z
N MET A 1 -54.93 31.09 -54.36
CA MET A 1 -53.57 30.52 -54.52
C MET A 1 -52.77 30.82 -53.26
N ALA A 2 -52.54 29.83 -52.39
CA ALA A 2 -51.74 30.00 -51.18
C ALA A 2 -50.26 29.70 -51.48
N LYS A 3 -49.37 30.63 -51.12
CA LYS A 3 -47.91 30.51 -51.33
C LYS A 3 -47.35 29.62 -50.21
N SER A 4 -46.80 28.44 -50.53
CA SER A 4 -46.20 27.56 -49.54
C SER A 4 -44.84 28.09 -49.08
N SER A 5 -44.65 28.15 -47.76
CA SER A 5 -43.42 28.61 -47.12
C SER A 5 -42.29 27.61 -47.36
N PRO A 6 -41.07 28.05 -47.72
CA PRO A 6 -39.96 27.14 -47.95
C PRO A 6 -39.52 26.46 -46.63
N PRO A 7 -39.12 25.17 -46.67
CA PRO A 7 -38.67 24.44 -45.49
C PRO A 7 -37.35 25.04 -44.96
N PRO A 8 -37.10 25.00 -43.63
CA PRO A 8 -35.85 25.49 -43.05
C PRO A 8 -34.68 24.64 -43.56
N VAL A 9 -33.63 25.29 -44.06
CA VAL A 9 -32.41 24.60 -44.49
C VAL A 9 -31.64 24.19 -43.23
N GLU A 10 -31.60 22.90 -42.93
CA GLU A 10 -30.77 22.38 -41.83
C GLU A 10 -29.28 22.51 -42.19
N ARG A 11 -28.48 23.06 -41.25
CA ARG A 11 -27.03 23.23 -41.45
C ARG A 11 -26.35 21.88 -41.33
N ALA A 12 -25.83 21.37 -42.44
CA ALA A 12 -24.98 20.18 -42.46
C ALA A 12 -23.57 20.52 -41.94
N PHE A 13 -23.03 19.66 -41.08
CA PHE A 13 -21.68 19.81 -40.52
C PHE A 13 -20.63 19.63 -41.62
N THR A 14 -19.64 20.52 -41.68
CA THR A 14 -18.54 20.38 -42.64
C THR A 14 -17.45 19.44 -42.08
N LEU A 15 -16.79 18.69 -42.96
CA LEU A 15 -15.65 17.83 -42.57
C LEU A 15 -14.53 18.63 -41.91
N LEU A 16 -14.36 19.90 -42.31
CA LEU A 16 -13.34 20.80 -41.78
C LEU A 16 -13.65 21.23 -40.33
N GLU A 17 -14.91 21.52 -40.03
CA GLU A 17 -15.34 21.82 -38.65
C GLU A 17 -15.06 20.63 -37.73
N LEU A 18 -15.35 19.40 -38.16
CA LEU A 18 -15.04 18.22 -37.38
C LEU A 18 -13.52 18.01 -37.24
N LEU A 19 -12.75 18.23 -38.31
CA LEU A 19 -11.29 18.07 -38.34
C LEU A 19 -10.57 19.01 -37.38
N VAL A 20 -10.94 20.30 -37.36
CA VAL A 20 -10.33 21.29 -36.45
C VAL A 20 -10.63 20.95 -35.00
N VAL A 21 -11.83 20.47 -34.70
CA VAL A 21 -12.24 20.13 -33.33
C VAL A 21 -11.40 18.98 -32.79
N ILE A 22 -11.23 17.90 -33.55
CA ILE A 22 -10.39 16.78 -33.10
C ILE A 22 -8.91 17.20 -32.99
N ALA A 23 -8.42 18.08 -33.86
CA ALA A 23 -7.06 18.60 -33.80
C ALA A 23 -6.80 19.43 -32.53
N ILE A 24 -7.76 20.24 -32.10
CA ILE A 24 -7.64 21.00 -30.84
C ILE A 24 -7.72 20.05 -29.63
N ILE A 25 -8.65 19.09 -29.64
CA ILE A 25 -8.79 18.12 -28.55
C ILE A 25 -7.49 17.30 -28.38
N THR A 26 -6.85 16.88 -29.47
CA THR A 26 -5.61 16.09 -29.39
C THR A 26 -4.45 16.87 -28.81
N ILE A 27 -4.30 18.16 -29.15
CA ILE A 27 -3.26 19.04 -28.58
C ILE A 27 -3.49 19.22 -27.08
N LEU A 28 -4.73 19.50 -26.66
CA LEU A 28 -5.06 19.66 -25.24
C LEU A 28 -4.86 18.34 -24.47
N ALA A 29 -5.30 17.21 -25.03
CA ALA A 29 -5.10 15.90 -24.43
C ALA A 29 -3.61 15.53 -24.30
N ALA A 30 -2.79 15.86 -25.31
CA ALA A 30 -1.35 15.58 -25.29
C ALA A 30 -0.63 16.26 -24.11
N ILE A 31 -1.07 17.46 -23.71
CA ILE A 31 -0.51 18.18 -22.55
C ILE A 31 -1.13 17.66 -21.22
N ALA A 32 -2.40 17.26 -21.23
CA ALA A 32 -3.11 16.81 -20.03
C ALA A 32 -2.73 15.38 -19.58
N ILE A 33 -2.53 14.43 -20.51
CA ILE A 33 -2.22 13.03 -20.20
C ILE A 33 -0.95 12.86 -19.34
N PRO A 34 0.21 13.49 -19.65
CA PRO A 34 1.40 13.31 -18.82
C PRO A 34 1.20 13.89 -17.41
N SER A 35 0.49 15.01 -17.27
CA SER A 35 0.23 15.60 -15.95
C SER A 35 -0.69 14.71 -15.11
N LEU A 36 -1.68 14.06 -15.73
CA LEU A 36 -2.58 13.13 -15.07
C LEU A 36 -1.87 11.85 -14.61
N SER A 37 -0.94 11.33 -15.41
CA SER A 37 -0.13 10.17 -15.03
C SER A 37 0.67 10.43 -13.74
N SER A 38 1.41 11.55 -13.70
CA SER A 38 2.16 11.95 -12.51
C SER A 38 1.27 12.24 -11.30
N ALA A 39 0.10 12.84 -11.50
CA ALA A 39 -0.88 13.08 -10.42
C ALA A 39 -1.40 11.75 -9.84
N ARG A 40 -1.69 10.77 -10.69
CA ARG A 40 -2.14 9.44 -10.27
C ARG A 40 -1.07 8.71 -9.47
N GLU A 41 0.18 8.78 -9.88
CA GLU A 41 1.30 8.19 -9.14
C GLU A 41 1.46 8.81 -7.74
N ARG A 42 1.43 10.15 -7.64
CA ARG A 42 1.47 10.84 -6.34
C ARG A 42 0.30 10.44 -5.44
N ALA A 43 -0.90 10.29 -6.00
CA ALA A 43 -2.07 9.83 -5.24
C ALA A 43 -1.87 8.41 -4.69
N LYS A 44 -1.21 7.51 -5.45
CA LYS A 44 -0.83 6.18 -4.96
C LYS A 44 0.16 6.27 -3.80
N ILE A 45 1.19 7.12 -3.88
CA ILE A 45 2.17 7.32 -2.79
C ILE A 45 1.47 7.80 -1.51
N VAL A 46 0.60 8.80 -1.61
CA VAL A 46 -0.15 9.34 -0.47
C VAL A 46 -1.02 8.26 0.18
N LYS A 47 -1.68 7.44 -0.64
CA LYS A 47 -2.48 6.31 -0.14
C LYS A 47 -1.63 5.24 0.54
N ASP A 48 -0.48 4.90 -0.04
CA ASP A 48 0.45 3.93 0.54
C ASP A 48 0.98 4.39 1.92
N MET A 49 1.33 5.67 2.03
CA MET A 49 1.73 6.26 3.31
C MET A 49 0.58 6.28 4.34
N SER A 50 -0.65 6.54 3.90
CA SER A 50 -1.84 6.48 4.76
C SER A 50 -2.09 5.06 5.27
N ASN A 51 -1.94 4.06 4.41
CA ASN A 51 -2.04 2.65 4.79
C ASN A 51 -1.02 2.28 5.87
N LEU A 52 0.26 2.62 5.69
CA LEU A 52 1.31 2.38 6.69
C LEU A 52 1.02 3.04 8.04
N ARG A 53 0.44 4.26 8.04
CA ARG A 53 0.02 4.93 9.28
C ARG A 53 -1.12 4.21 9.98
N GLN A 54 -2.10 3.70 9.23
CA GLN A 54 -3.20 2.90 9.77
C GLN A 54 -2.67 1.59 10.38
N ILE A 55 -1.74 0.90 9.70
CA ILE A 55 -1.08 -0.31 10.23
C ILE A 55 -0.30 0.00 11.51
N GLY A 56 0.47 1.09 11.52
CA GLY A 56 1.22 1.51 12.70
C GLY A 56 0.31 1.82 13.89
N THR A 57 -0.82 2.49 13.65
CA THR A 57 -1.82 2.80 14.69
C THR A 57 -2.48 1.52 15.20
N ALA A 58 -2.90 0.61 14.32
CA ALA A 58 -3.45 -0.69 14.69
C ALA A 58 -2.45 -1.52 15.51
N THR A 59 -1.17 -1.46 15.16
CA THR A 59 -0.09 -2.13 15.89
C THR A 59 0.07 -1.56 17.29
N GLN A 60 -0.02 -0.24 17.47
CA GLN A 60 0.00 0.38 18.80
C GLN A 60 -1.20 -0.06 19.64
N MET A 61 -2.39 -0.09 19.06
CA MET A 61 -3.59 -0.59 19.76
C MET A 61 -3.44 -2.06 20.16
N TYR A 62 -2.91 -2.91 19.26
CA TYR A 62 -2.62 -4.30 19.58
C TYR A 62 -1.62 -4.44 20.72
N MET A 63 -0.52 -3.68 20.71
CA MET A 63 0.47 -3.71 21.79
C MET A 63 -0.13 -3.30 23.13
N ASN A 64 -1.01 -2.29 23.16
CA ASN A 64 -1.68 -1.86 24.39
C ASN A 64 -2.52 -2.98 25.00
N ASP A 65 -3.17 -3.79 24.15
CA ASP A 65 -4.02 -4.90 24.59
C ASP A 65 -3.23 -6.19 24.90
N ASN A 66 -2.01 -6.33 24.38
CA ASN A 66 -1.18 -7.54 24.49
C ASN A 66 0.14 -7.29 25.25
N ASN A 67 0.10 -6.51 26.33
CA ASN A 67 1.24 -6.28 27.23
C ASN A 67 2.52 -5.78 26.53
N GLY A 68 2.36 -4.93 25.51
CA GLY A 68 3.48 -4.35 24.76
C GLY A 68 4.16 -5.31 23.78
N VAL A 69 3.60 -6.50 23.55
CA VAL A 69 4.12 -7.48 22.58
C VAL A 69 3.72 -7.09 21.15
N LEU A 70 4.69 -7.10 20.24
CA LEU A 70 4.45 -6.82 18.83
C LEU A 70 3.57 -7.91 18.18
N PRO A 71 2.83 -7.58 17.11
CA PRO A 71 2.05 -8.57 16.38
C PRO A 71 2.98 -9.51 15.60
N GLY A 72 2.64 -10.79 15.67
CA GLY A 72 3.20 -11.93 14.97
C GLY A 72 3.59 -13.06 15.94
N SER A 73 3.51 -14.30 15.49
CA SER A 73 3.91 -15.47 16.29
C SER A 73 4.17 -16.67 15.39
N ALA A 74 4.69 -17.75 15.96
CA ALA A 74 4.89 -19.00 15.25
C ALA A 74 3.58 -19.60 14.68
N THR A 75 2.43 -19.30 15.29
CA THR A 75 1.13 -19.91 14.96
C THR A 75 0.19 -18.96 14.22
N ALA A 76 0.39 -17.65 14.31
CA ALA A 76 -0.43 -16.64 13.64
C ALA A 76 0.43 -15.52 13.06
N THR A 77 0.17 -15.19 11.80
CA THR A 77 0.83 -14.05 11.14
C THR A 77 0.39 -12.75 11.79
N TRP A 78 1.28 -11.75 11.80
CA TRP A 78 0.98 -10.41 12.33
C TRP A 78 -0.28 -9.79 11.68
N MET A 79 -0.53 -10.12 10.41
CA MET A 79 -1.68 -9.65 9.63
C MET A 79 -2.99 -10.16 10.21
N LEU A 80 -3.07 -11.48 10.42
CA LEU A 80 -4.22 -12.15 11.03
C LEU A 80 -4.53 -11.58 12.42
N GLN A 81 -3.51 -11.23 13.18
CA GLN A 81 -3.68 -10.70 14.53
C GLN A 81 -4.19 -9.26 14.56
N LEU A 82 -3.75 -8.41 13.62
CA LEU A 82 -4.26 -7.05 13.50
C LEU A 82 -5.66 -6.99 12.88
N GLU A 83 -5.97 -7.93 11.99
CA GLU A 83 -7.28 -8.06 11.35
C GLU A 83 -8.28 -8.84 12.23
N GLN A 84 -7.82 -9.55 13.27
CA GLN A 84 -8.64 -10.46 14.06
C GLN A 84 -9.94 -9.78 14.53
N SER A 85 -11.07 -10.23 13.98
CA SER A 85 -12.41 -9.70 14.26
C SER A 85 -12.58 -8.20 13.99
N GLN A 86 -11.82 -7.62 13.06
CA GLN A 86 -11.85 -6.19 12.70
C GLN A 86 -11.61 -5.24 13.89
N LYS A 87 -10.91 -5.72 14.93
CA LYS A 87 -10.73 -5.00 16.18
C LYS A 87 -9.78 -3.81 16.05
N TYR A 88 -8.66 -4.00 15.34
CA TYR A 88 -7.63 -2.97 15.18
C TYR A 88 -7.59 -2.39 13.77
N LEU A 89 -7.89 -3.21 12.76
CA LEU A 89 -8.07 -2.78 11.38
C LEU A 89 -9.52 -2.96 10.97
N SER A 90 -10.13 -1.92 10.42
CA SER A 90 -11.52 -1.93 9.93
C SER A 90 -11.67 -2.53 8.53
N THR A 91 -10.55 -2.81 7.85
CA THR A 91 -10.55 -3.56 6.60
C THR A 91 -9.15 -4.13 6.32
N TRP A 92 -9.10 -5.34 5.77
CA TRP A 92 -7.86 -5.97 5.33
C TRP A 92 -7.22 -5.26 4.13
N ARG A 93 -7.98 -4.46 3.37
CA ARG A 93 -7.51 -3.72 2.18
C ARG A 93 -6.43 -2.67 2.50
N VAL A 94 -6.29 -2.30 3.77
CA VAL A 94 -5.20 -1.43 4.24
C VAL A 94 -3.84 -2.11 4.09
N LEU A 95 -3.79 -3.45 4.11
CA LEU A 95 -2.56 -4.25 3.95
C LEU A 95 -2.11 -4.38 2.49
N GLU A 96 -2.88 -3.83 1.55
CA GLU A 96 -2.62 -3.85 0.11
C GLU A 96 -2.11 -2.48 -0.36
N SER A 97 -0.94 -2.47 -1.00
CA SER A 97 -0.36 -1.26 -1.59
C SER A 97 -1.02 -0.97 -2.94
N PRO A 98 -1.32 0.30 -3.27
CA PRO A 98 -1.82 0.67 -4.59
C PRO A 98 -0.80 0.51 -5.74
N PHE A 99 0.44 0.15 -5.40
CA PHE A 99 1.50 -0.21 -6.33
C PHE A 99 1.59 -1.72 -6.61
N ASP A 100 0.86 -2.53 -5.85
CA ASP A 100 0.83 -3.97 -6.07
C ASP A 100 0.07 -4.29 -7.37
N THR A 101 0.71 -5.04 -8.26
CA THR A 101 0.14 -5.42 -9.57
C THR A 101 -0.24 -6.90 -9.64
N ARG A 102 -0.19 -7.62 -8.50
CA ARG A 102 -0.62 -9.02 -8.41
C ARG A 102 -2.13 -9.16 -8.62
N SER A 103 -2.56 -10.31 -9.13
CA SER A 103 -3.98 -10.56 -9.47
C SER A 103 -4.87 -10.58 -8.22
N THR A 104 -6.10 -10.05 -8.31
CA THR A 104 -7.06 -10.11 -7.19
C THR A 104 -7.59 -11.49 -6.87
N SER A 105 -7.36 -12.48 -7.73
CA SER A 105 -7.57 -13.89 -7.39
C SER A 105 -6.49 -14.43 -6.45
N GLU A 106 -5.35 -13.75 -6.32
CA GLU A 106 -4.38 -13.91 -5.22
C GLU A 106 -4.71 -12.99 -4.03
N LEU A 107 -5.75 -12.15 -4.15
CA LEU A 107 -6.26 -11.31 -3.07
C LEU A 107 -7.43 -12.03 -2.41
N GLY A 108 -7.11 -12.87 -1.43
CA GLY A 108 -8.09 -13.70 -0.75
C GLY A 108 -7.66 -14.02 0.67
N ASN A 109 -8.30 -13.35 1.63
CA ASN A 109 -8.13 -13.54 3.08
C ASN A 109 -6.69 -13.19 3.56
N ALA A 110 -6.53 -13.05 4.87
CA ALA A 110 -5.30 -12.72 5.60
C ALA A 110 -4.10 -13.68 5.39
N THR A 111 -4.17 -14.58 4.39
CA THR A 111 -3.11 -15.53 4.03
C THR A 111 -2.39 -15.22 2.72
N THR A 112 -2.91 -14.36 1.82
CA THR A 112 -2.18 -13.79 0.65
C THR A 112 -3.09 -12.75 -0.04
N ALA A 113 -2.68 -11.59 -0.57
CA ALA A 113 -1.38 -10.97 -0.78
C ALA A 113 -1.27 -9.69 0.04
N VAL A 114 -0.18 -9.55 0.79
CA VAL A 114 0.14 -8.34 1.55
C VAL A 114 1.34 -7.66 0.93
N SER A 115 1.22 -6.35 0.77
CA SER A 115 2.22 -5.52 0.10
C SER A 115 3.12 -4.81 1.11
N TYR A 116 3.00 -5.12 2.40
CA TYR A 116 3.83 -4.61 3.49
C TYR A 116 4.44 -5.77 4.27
N GLY A 117 5.73 -5.73 4.55
CA GLY A 117 6.41 -6.64 5.46
C GLY A 117 6.54 -6.05 6.86
N ILE A 118 6.69 -6.93 7.85
CA ILE A 118 7.15 -6.58 9.19
C ILE A 118 8.61 -7.02 9.35
N ASN A 119 9.40 -6.23 10.08
CA ASN A 119 10.80 -6.51 10.33
C ASN A 119 10.98 -7.84 11.05
N ALA A 120 11.70 -8.79 10.46
CA ALA A 120 11.89 -10.12 11.04
C ALA A 120 12.66 -10.12 12.37
N ASN A 121 13.41 -9.06 12.68
CA ASN A 121 14.14 -8.92 13.95
C ASN A 121 13.21 -8.66 15.15
N VAL A 122 11.89 -8.57 14.93
CA VAL A 122 10.88 -8.56 16.00
C VAL A 122 10.53 -9.96 16.49
N TYR A 123 11.08 -11.01 15.88
CA TYR A 123 10.87 -12.38 16.30
C TYR A 123 12.12 -12.94 16.99
N ASP A 124 11.92 -13.71 18.05
CA ASP A 124 12.99 -14.44 18.72
C ASP A 124 13.36 -15.74 17.97
N VAL A 125 14.32 -16.50 18.52
CA VAL A 125 14.79 -17.77 17.93
C VAL A 125 13.70 -18.85 17.85
N ASN A 126 12.60 -18.71 18.61
CA ASN A 126 11.45 -19.61 18.59
C ASN A 126 10.32 -19.05 17.71
N ASN A 127 10.59 -18.00 16.93
CA ASN A 127 9.64 -17.30 16.08
C ASN A 127 8.47 -16.65 16.87
N ALA A 128 8.71 -16.29 18.13
CA ALA A 128 7.76 -15.55 18.95
C ALA A 128 8.04 -14.04 18.87
N ALA A 129 7.00 -13.21 18.78
CA ALA A 129 7.19 -11.76 18.78
C ALA A 129 7.74 -11.27 20.12
N ILE A 130 8.65 -10.32 20.04
CA ILE A 130 9.24 -9.66 21.21
C ILE A 130 8.36 -8.51 21.70
N SER A 131 8.51 -8.17 22.98
CA SER A 131 8.01 -6.91 23.54
C SER A 131 8.75 -5.70 22.95
N ALA A 132 8.03 -4.61 22.71
CA ALA A 132 8.56 -3.38 22.16
C ALA A 132 9.71 -2.79 23.00
N ASP A 133 9.72 -3.03 24.31
CA ASP A 133 10.77 -2.60 25.25
C ASP A 133 12.16 -3.17 24.91
N LYS A 134 12.22 -4.27 24.15
CA LYS A 134 13.49 -4.88 23.72
C LYS A 134 14.14 -4.13 22.55
N ILE A 135 13.49 -3.10 21.99
CA ILE A 135 14.02 -2.28 20.89
C ILE A 135 14.98 -1.21 21.44
N ARG A 136 16.30 -1.42 21.31
CA ARG A 136 17.32 -0.50 21.86
C ARG A 136 17.51 0.82 21.08
N LYS A 137 17.21 0.88 19.78
CA LYS A 137 17.35 2.14 19.00
C LYS A 137 16.08 2.44 18.19
N PRO A 138 14.98 2.84 18.85
CA PRO A 138 13.68 3.01 18.22
C PRO A 138 13.69 4.04 17.08
N ILE A 139 14.53 5.09 17.16
CA ILE A 139 14.63 6.16 16.15
C ILE A 139 15.05 5.63 14.78
N THR A 140 15.90 4.61 14.76
CA THR A 140 16.49 4.04 13.55
C THR A 140 15.87 2.70 13.18
N PHE A 141 14.88 2.26 13.96
CA PHE A 141 14.22 0.98 13.78
C PHE A 141 13.04 1.14 12.81
N ILE A 142 13.08 0.40 11.70
CA ILE A 142 11.98 0.30 10.75
C ILE A 142 11.18 -0.94 11.12
N LEU A 143 9.93 -0.76 11.55
CA LEU A 143 9.04 -1.86 11.91
C LEU A 143 8.33 -2.45 10.69
N PHE A 144 7.82 -1.59 9.81
CA PHE A 144 7.10 -1.99 8.60
C PHE A 144 7.76 -1.36 7.36
N ALA A 145 7.77 -2.09 6.26
CA ALA A 145 8.20 -1.57 4.96
C ALA A 145 7.35 -2.20 3.85
N PRO A 146 7.18 -1.54 2.70
CA PRO A 146 6.55 -2.16 1.54
C PRO A 146 7.33 -3.41 1.07
N ALA A 147 6.60 -4.44 0.67
CA ALA A 147 7.04 -5.75 0.18
C ALA A 147 6.38 -6.03 -1.16
N GLN A 148 7.11 -5.93 -2.28
CA GLN A 148 6.53 -5.97 -3.62
C GLN A 148 6.78 -7.26 -4.42
N ALA A 149 7.36 -8.30 -3.86
CA ALA A 149 7.59 -9.55 -4.60
C ALA A 149 7.06 -10.78 -3.86
N SER A 150 6.40 -11.68 -4.61
CA SER A 150 5.76 -12.91 -4.08
C SER A 150 6.75 -13.94 -3.54
N THR A 151 8.05 -13.77 -3.82
CA THR A 151 9.17 -14.60 -3.34
C THR A 151 10.33 -13.77 -2.76
N ALA A 152 10.25 -12.43 -2.77
CA ALA A 152 11.28 -11.62 -2.15
C ALA A 152 10.99 -11.52 -0.67
N SER A 153 11.75 -12.25 0.14
CA SER A 153 11.97 -11.88 1.53
C SER A 153 12.34 -10.40 1.54
N VAL A 154 11.49 -9.53 2.09
CA VAL A 154 11.92 -8.16 2.39
C VAL A 154 12.99 -8.30 3.45
N SER A 155 14.23 -8.29 3.00
CA SER A 155 15.39 -8.27 3.88
C SER A 155 15.44 -6.87 4.46
N PHE A 156 14.87 -6.71 5.64
CA PHE A 156 15.10 -5.55 6.48
C PHE A 156 16.56 -5.60 6.88
N THR A 157 17.42 -4.92 6.13
CA THR A 157 18.83 -4.77 6.48
C THR A 157 18.90 -3.86 7.71
N GLY A 158 18.97 -4.52 8.87
CA GLY A 158 18.83 -3.89 10.18
C GLY A 158 18.86 -4.89 11.35
N ALA A 159 20.00 -5.59 11.48
CA ALA A 159 20.55 -6.36 12.62
C ALA A 159 19.87 -7.64 13.16
N GLY A 160 20.53 -8.77 12.81
CA GLY A 160 20.55 -10.05 13.54
C GLY A 160 20.74 -11.21 12.56
N ASN A 161 21.91 -11.48 11.95
CA ASN A 161 23.09 -12.04 12.62
C ASN A 161 24.38 -12.01 11.76
N SER A 162 24.51 -11.10 10.78
CA SER A 162 25.79 -10.90 10.06
C SER A 162 25.81 -9.51 9.39
N SER A 163 26.78 -8.67 9.78
CA SER A 163 27.04 -7.24 9.41
C SER A 163 26.80 -6.86 7.92
N PRO A 164 26.45 -5.60 7.48
CA PRO A 164 26.23 -4.26 8.15
C PRO A 164 24.91 -3.50 7.70
N PRO A 165 24.65 -2.19 8.00
CA PRO A 165 24.47 -1.45 9.25
C PRO A 165 22.98 -1.27 9.67
N GLY A 166 22.68 -1.19 10.99
CA GLY A 166 21.39 -0.69 11.50
C GLY A 166 20.80 -1.48 12.68
N VAL A 167 20.90 -0.94 13.90
CA VAL A 167 20.08 -1.23 15.10
C VAL A 167 19.86 -2.67 15.58
N LYS A 168 20.70 -3.14 16.51
CA LYS A 168 20.44 -4.36 17.31
C LYS A 168 19.23 -4.19 18.25
N VAL A 169 18.29 -5.12 18.16
CA VAL A 169 17.32 -5.43 19.23
C VAL A 169 18.04 -6.27 20.30
N LEU A 170 17.68 -6.11 21.57
CA LEU A 170 18.27 -6.91 22.65
C LEU A 170 17.95 -8.39 22.52
N ALA A 171 19.00 -9.20 22.49
CA ALA A 171 18.95 -10.65 22.58
C ALA A 171 17.93 -11.10 23.65
N ALA A 172 17.02 -12.00 23.26
CA ALA A 172 16.63 -13.05 24.19
C ALA A 172 17.93 -13.78 24.54
N ALA A 173 18.33 -13.71 25.81
CA ALA A 173 19.63 -14.16 26.26
C ALA A 173 19.89 -15.62 25.84
N SER A 174 21.12 -15.84 25.40
CA SER A 174 21.79 -17.11 25.20
C SER A 174 21.59 -18.10 26.35
N THR A 175 21.18 -19.30 25.98
CA THR A 175 21.74 -20.55 26.55
C THR A 175 22.14 -21.43 25.41
#